data_AF-A0A9P4MTE2-F1
#
_entry.id   AF-A0A9P4MTE2-F1
#
_cell.length_a   1.000
_cell.length_b   1.000
_cell.length_c   1.000
_cell.angle_alpha   90.00
_cell.angle_beta   90.00
_cell.angle_gamma   90.00
#
_symmetry.space_group_name_H-M   'P 1'
#
loop_
_entity.id
_entity.type
_entity.pdbx_description
1 polymer ?
#
loop_
_entity_poly.entity_id
_entity_poly.type
_entity_poly.pdbx_seq_one_letter_code
_entity_poly.pdbx_strand_id
1 'polypeptide(L)'
;MAEILPILGAIATSANILNSFAGQVQNWRLLSDRLFDIQEGLDAAELTLEMWRRKFDVQDRRPVIYMHVLFGRLGWERIQQTLGSIRITSRAIKSDIDGIVGRAKRYRPPLTPQEQLNADYDVHLVHECIRRIERNTSWTRKFKYSVLGKADELQIALERLDKKLTVLERLSDGYLEREHPEIFHDMQRLPGRRLILRVGDARLDSIQHNLLQALSSRRDAELLHRASGQGNRLHIGISVPQMYKRDFAFLLSIQGRTQEVLVQPVKFKSVTDRSRLQPNISSAVPALLRNPQELCYMLPPSAPLTAGFQVSIPPSNLLLDLEYKDPLSTFLTTQTHYIGQQILYPQDQVAIACGIVKGCFRLLESQWLQFMDCRNIRWRRSAGGNWTIMMAAIPGDAAITRTLDQVINAGLARRRDQRNLTKHTQIFRIGLLLVELALKTPITYIDWEPLTGGVRIFIVELGNDALDATDLAAEVETRTNVLYANIVYFCLSVLQDRELMGEKEREIEGSYYREALGQATELEGLVRRDRRRGV
;
A
#
# COMPACT_ATOMS: atom_id res chain seq x y z
N MET A 1 -17.96 -11.90 24.97
CA MET A 1 -16.52 -11.61 24.75
C MET A 1 -15.71 -12.75 25.34
N ALA A 2 -15.59 -13.85 24.60
CA ALA A 2 -15.07 -15.13 25.09
C ALA A 2 -13.96 -15.69 24.20
N GLU A 3 -13.26 -14.84 23.43
CA GLU A 3 -12.39 -15.31 22.33
C GLU A 3 -10.89 -15.12 22.60
N ILE A 4 -10.47 -14.15 23.42
CA ILE A 4 -9.03 -13.86 23.63
C ILE A 4 -8.36 -14.87 24.57
N LEU A 5 -9.00 -15.20 25.71
CA LEU A 5 -8.45 -16.20 26.64
C LEU A 5 -8.26 -17.59 25.99
N PRO A 6 -9.20 -18.10 25.16
CA PRO A 6 -8.95 -19.33 24.42
C PRO A 6 -7.81 -19.23 23.39
N ILE A 7 -7.58 -18.06 22.80
CA ILE A 7 -6.46 -17.85 21.86
C ILE A 7 -5.13 -17.88 22.62
N LEU A 8 -5.00 -17.10 23.71
CA LEU A 8 -3.82 -17.09 24.57
C LEU A 8 -3.54 -18.49 25.12
N GLY A 9 -4.57 -19.15 25.66
CA GLY A 9 -4.43 -20.52 26.16
C GLY A 9 -4.02 -21.51 25.08
N ALA A 10 -4.51 -21.36 23.84
CA ALA A 10 -4.09 -22.21 22.73
C ALA A 10 -2.62 -21.98 22.36
N ILE A 11 -2.18 -20.72 22.25
CA ILE A 11 -0.78 -20.37 21.94
C ILE A 11 0.16 -20.88 23.04
N ALA A 12 -0.15 -20.62 24.31
CA ALA A 12 0.64 -21.07 25.46
C ALA A 12 0.72 -22.60 25.53
N THR A 13 -0.40 -23.30 25.31
CA THR A 13 -0.40 -24.78 25.29
C THR A 13 0.47 -25.31 24.15
N SER A 14 0.35 -24.71 22.97
CA SER A 14 1.16 -25.05 21.80
C SER A 14 2.65 -24.81 22.02
N ALA A 15 3.03 -23.68 22.62
CA ALA A 15 4.42 -23.37 22.98
C ALA A 15 4.98 -24.39 23.98
N ASN A 16 4.22 -24.75 25.01
CA ASN A 16 4.62 -25.74 26.01
C ASN A 16 4.81 -27.15 25.42
N ILE A 17 3.90 -27.58 24.53
CA ILE A 17 4.03 -28.86 23.81
C ILE A 17 5.27 -28.85 22.93
N LEU A 18 5.53 -27.74 22.23
CA LEU A 18 6.67 -27.62 21.33
C LEU A 18 8.00 -27.59 22.10
N ASN A 19 8.08 -26.87 23.22
CA ASN A 19 9.23 -26.84 24.11
C ASN A 19 9.55 -28.25 24.65
N SER A 20 8.53 -28.94 25.16
CA SER A 20 8.67 -30.31 25.66
C SER A 20 9.18 -31.26 24.57
N PHE A 21 8.65 -31.13 23.35
CA PHE A 21 9.07 -31.95 22.21
C PHE A 21 10.48 -31.60 21.72
N ALA A 22 10.84 -30.32 21.64
CA ALA A 22 12.18 -29.87 21.28
C ALA A 22 13.24 -30.38 22.27
N GLY A 23 12.93 -30.35 23.57
CA GLY A 23 13.77 -30.94 24.62
C GLY A 23 13.97 -32.45 24.46
N GLN A 24 12.93 -33.19 24.07
CA GLN A 24 13.05 -34.64 23.81
C GLN A 24 13.87 -34.96 22.55
N VAL A 25 14.04 -34.00 21.65
CA VAL A 25 14.72 -34.13 20.36
C VAL A 25 16.11 -33.47 20.36
N GLN A 26 16.61 -33.05 21.53
CA GLN A 26 17.86 -32.30 21.69
C GLN A 26 19.11 -33.00 21.11
N ASN A 27 19.10 -34.33 21.01
CA ASN A 27 20.17 -35.10 20.35
C ASN A 27 20.30 -34.79 18.85
N TRP A 28 19.28 -34.18 18.24
CA TRP A 28 19.23 -33.77 16.84
C TRP A 28 19.26 -32.24 16.72
N ARG A 29 20.43 -31.63 17.02
CA ARG A 29 20.66 -30.17 17.07
C ARG A 29 19.89 -29.34 16.04
N LEU A 30 20.08 -29.60 14.74
CA LEU A 30 19.44 -28.81 13.68
C LEU A 30 17.90 -28.83 13.74
N LEU A 31 17.31 -29.91 14.25
CA LEU A 31 15.87 -30.01 14.45
C LEU A 31 15.43 -29.38 15.78
N SER A 32 16.19 -29.58 16.87
CA SER A 32 15.86 -28.97 18.15
C SER A 32 15.93 -27.45 18.09
N ASP A 33 16.99 -26.90 17.51
CA ASP A 33 17.23 -25.45 17.42
C ASP A 33 16.09 -24.79 16.64
N ARG A 34 15.70 -25.41 15.51
CA ARG A 34 14.58 -24.94 14.68
C ARG A 34 13.24 -24.94 15.40
N LEU A 35 12.98 -25.94 16.26
CA LEU A 35 11.75 -26.02 17.04
C LEU A 35 11.76 -25.04 18.21
N PHE A 36 12.93 -24.73 18.78
CA PHE A 36 13.10 -23.67 19.77
C PHE A 36 12.88 -22.27 19.17
N ASP A 37 13.44 -21.96 17.99
CA ASP A 37 13.21 -20.67 17.30
C ASP A 37 11.70 -20.39 17.11
N ILE A 38 10.97 -21.43 16.69
CA ILE A 38 9.52 -21.37 16.50
C ILE A 38 8.79 -21.17 17.84
N GLN A 39 9.26 -21.84 18.90
CA GLN A 39 8.69 -21.71 20.23
C GLN A 39 8.90 -20.30 20.78
N GLU A 40 10.08 -19.71 20.61
CA GLU A 40 10.34 -18.31 20.97
C GLU A 40 9.40 -17.35 20.24
N GLY A 41 9.12 -17.58 18.96
CA GLY A 41 8.16 -16.76 18.22
C GLY A 41 6.70 -16.94 18.70
N LEU A 42 6.32 -18.13 19.20
CA LEU A 42 5.01 -18.33 19.83
C LEU A 42 4.92 -17.61 21.19
N ASP A 43 5.99 -17.63 21.98
CA ASP A 43 6.07 -16.88 23.24
C ASP A 43 5.97 -15.36 22.99
N ALA A 44 6.66 -14.86 21.95
CA ALA A 44 6.58 -13.47 21.54
C ALA A 44 5.15 -13.08 21.11
N ALA A 45 4.46 -13.96 20.36
CA ALA A 45 3.08 -13.77 19.95
C ALA A 45 2.12 -13.75 21.16
N GLU A 46 2.33 -14.63 22.15
CA GLU A 46 1.58 -14.65 23.41
C GLU A 46 1.77 -13.34 24.18
N LEU A 47 3.03 -12.93 24.38
CA LEU A 47 3.38 -11.69 25.08
C LEU A 47 2.77 -10.46 24.41
N THR A 48 2.83 -10.37 23.08
CA THR A 48 2.27 -9.26 22.31
C THR A 48 0.75 -9.18 22.48
N LEU A 49 0.05 -10.32 22.37
CA LEU A 49 -1.40 -10.36 22.55
C LEU A 49 -1.82 -10.06 24.00
N GLU A 50 -1.03 -10.51 24.98
CA GLU A 50 -1.28 -10.21 26.39
C GLU A 50 -1.00 -8.74 26.73
N MET A 51 0.08 -8.17 26.19
CA MET A 51 0.35 -6.73 26.27
C MET A 51 -0.78 -5.92 25.66
N TRP A 52 -1.26 -6.30 24.47
CA TRP A 52 -2.41 -5.67 23.84
C TRP A 52 -3.67 -5.75 24.71
N ARG A 53 -3.97 -6.93 25.29
CA ARG A 53 -5.09 -7.12 26.22
C ARG A 53 -4.99 -6.19 27.43
N ARG A 54 -3.79 -6.05 28.01
CA ARG A 54 -3.53 -5.19 29.17
C ARG A 54 -3.60 -3.70 28.79
N LYS A 55 -3.03 -3.31 27.65
CA LYS A 55 -2.98 -1.92 27.15
C LYS A 55 -4.38 -1.33 27.00
N PHE A 56 -5.33 -2.12 26.50
CA PHE A 56 -6.71 -1.67 26.27
C PHE A 56 -7.71 -2.20 27.32
N ASP A 57 -7.21 -2.81 28.39
CA ASP A 57 -7.98 -3.35 29.51
C ASP A 57 -9.21 -4.18 29.07
N VAL A 58 -8.94 -5.11 28.16
CA VAL A 58 -9.94 -6.01 27.58
C VAL A 58 -10.24 -7.14 28.57
N GLN A 59 -11.35 -7.01 29.29
CA GLN A 59 -11.81 -7.99 30.29
C GLN A 59 -13.13 -8.65 29.87
N ASP A 60 -13.29 -9.94 30.19
CA ASP A 60 -14.49 -10.72 29.86
C ASP A 60 -15.79 -10.17 30.48
N ARG A 61 -15.68 -9.47 31.62
CA ARG A 61 -16.82 -8.90 32.36
C ARG A 61 -17.20 -7.48 31.93
N ARG A 62 -16.42 -6.84 31.05
CA ARG A 62 -16.73 -5.47 30.60
C ARG A 62 -17.82 -5.48 29.53
N PRO A 63 -18.79 -4.55 29.61
CA PRO A 63 -19.83 -4.43 28.60
C PRO A 63 -19.19 -4.05 27.25
N VAL A 64 -19.72 -4.62 26.15
CA VAL A 64 -19.28 -4.33 24.76
C VAL A 64 -19.30 -2.83 24.46
N ILE A 65 -20.19 -2.09 25.14
CA ILE A 65 -20.29 -0.63 25.08
C ILE A 65 -18.95 0.04 25.38
N TYR A 66 -18.15 -0.48 26.31
CA TYR A 66 -16.83 0.07 26.62
C TYR A 66 -15.88 0.00 25.41
N MET A 67 -15.88 -1.10 24.67
CA MET A 67 -15.06 -1.25 23.46
C MET A 67 -15.58 -0.41 22.30
N HIS A 68 -16.91 -0.26 22.18
CA HIS A 68 -17.50 0.68 21.23
C HIS A 68 -17.17 2.14 21.56
N VAL A 69 -17.03 2.49 22.84
CA VAL A 69 -16.61 3.83 23.24
C VAL A 69 -15.12 4.04 22.94
N LEU A 70 -14.26 3.04 23.13
CA LEU A 70 -12.83 3.14 22.86
C LEU A 70 -12.46 3.18 21.38
N PHE A 71 -13.09 2.34 20.56
CA PHE A 71 -12.70 2.13 19.16
C PHE A 71 -13.80 2.46 18.15
N GLY A 72 -14.97 2.93 18.62
CA GLY A 72 -16.15 3.06 17.79
C GLY A 72 -16.78 1.69 17.50
N ARG A 73 -18.03 1.70 17.01
CA ARG A 73 -18.74 0.46 16.64
C ARG A 73 -18.04 -0.27 15.49
N LEU A 74 -17.60 0.47 14.48
CA LEU A 74 -16.96 -0.08 13.29
C LEU A 74 -15.53 -0.55 13.56
N GLY A 75 -14.76 0.21 14.35
CA GLY A 75 -13.42 -0.22 14.77
C GLY A 75 -13.46 -1.48 15.62
N TRP A 76 -14.42 -1.59 16.52
CA TRP A 76 -14.64 -2.82 17.28
C TRP A 76 -15.02 -4.02 16.40
N GLU A 77 -15.91 -3.85 15.42
CA GLU A 77 -16.27 -4.93 14.47
C GLU A 77 -15.04 -5.43 13.69
N ARG A 78 -14.14 -4.53 13.27
CA ARG A 78 -12.88 -4.87 12.59
C ARG A 78 -11.86 -5.54 13.51
N ILE A 79 -11.75 -5.07 14.75
CA ILE A 79 -10.91 -5.71 15.78
C ILE A 79 -11.40 -7.13 16.05
N GLN A 80 -12.72 -7.35 16.16
CA GLN A 80 -13.29 -8.69 16.33
C GLN A 80 -13.02 -9.61 15.12
N GLN A 81 -13.14 -9.11 13.89
CA GLN A 81 -12.78 -9.88 12.70
C GLN A 81 -11.30 -10.30 12.72
N THR A 82 -10.42 -9.38 13.11
CA THR A 82 -8.97 -9.63 13.21
C THR A 82 -8.68 -10.68 14.29
N LEU A 83 -9.30 -10.57 15.47
CA LEU A 83 -9.22 -11.57 16.54
C LEU A 83 -9.75 -12.93 16.11
N GLY A 84 -10.86 -12.98 15.35
CA GLY A 84 -11.37 -14.22 14.75
C GLY A 84 -10.38 -14.85 13.76
N SER A 85 -9.71 -14.02 12.95
CA SER A 85 -8.67 -14.45 12.03
C SER A 85 -7.42 -14.99 12.75
N ILE A 86 -7.02 -14.35 13.86
CA ILE A 86 -5.95 -14.82 14.76
C ILE A 86 -6.33 -16.17 15.40
N ARG A 87 -7.59 -16.34 15.79
CA ARG A 87 -8.11 -17.61 16.34
C ARG A 87 -8.01 -18.76 15.35
N ILE A 88 -8.30 -18.51 14.08
CA ILE A 88 -8.20 -19.53 13.02
C ILE A 88 -6.72 -19.91 12.84
N THR A 89 -5.82 -18.93 12.76
CA THR A 89 -4.38 -19.19 12.59
C THR A 89 -3.77 -19.91 13.78
N SER A 90 -4.08 -19.51 15.02
CA SER A 90 -3.60 -20.20 16.23
C SER A 90 -4.09 -21.66 16.32
N ARG A 91 -5.33 -21.95 15.92
CA ARG A 91 -5.82 -23.34 15.81
C ARG A 91 -5.08 -24.15 14.74
N ALA A 92 -4.77 -23.54 13.60
CA ALA A 92 -4.00 -24.20 12.54
C ALA A 92 -2.59 -24.56 13.05
N ILE A 93 -1.91 -23.61 13.69
CA ILE A 93 -0.61 -23.83 14.33
C ILE A 93 -0.69 -24.99 15.34
N LYS A 94 -1.70 -24.99 16.22
CA LYS A 94 -1.91 -26.10 17.16
C LYS A 94 -2.04 -27.44 16.44
N SER A 95 -2.87 -27.50 15.40
CA SER A 95 -3.06 -28.71 14.59
C SER A 95 -1.76 -29.18 13.93
N ASP A 96 -0.90 -28.26 13.49
CA ASP A 96 0.39 -28.61 12.88
C ASP A 96 1.40 -29.12 13.92
N ILE A 97 1.43 -28.53 15.13
CA ILE A 97 2.23 -29.05 16.26
C ILE A 97 1.77 -30.45 16.66
N ASP A 98 0.46 -30.65 16.77
CA ASP A 98 -0.12 -31.98 17.03
C ASP A 98 0.24 -32.97 15.91
N GLY A 99 0.32 -32.50 14.66
CA GLY A 99 0.81 -33.26 13.52
C GLY A 99 2.30 -33.66 13.62
N ILE A 100 3.16 -32.75 14.10
CA ILE A 100 4.58 -33.01 14.37
C ILE A 100 4.74 -34.09 15.45
N VAL A 101 4.04 -33.93 16.58
CA VAL A 101 4.02 -34.92 17.67
C VAL A 101 3.42 -36.24 17.18
N GLY A 102 2.37 -36.19 16.37
CA GLY A 102 1.71 -37.35 15.76
C GLY A 102 2.65 -38.18 14.89
N ARG A 103 3.63 -37.56 14.23
CA ARG A 103 4.66 -38.27 13.44
C ARG A 103 5.60 -39.08 14.31
N ALA A 104 5.91 -38.62 15.53
CA ALA A 104 6.67 -39.42 16.50
C ALA A 104 5.82 -40.60 16.99
N LYS A 105 4.53 -40.35 17.27
CA LYS A 105 3.55 -41.37 17.71
C LYS A 105 3.29 -42.48 16.66
N ARG A 106 3.71 -42.34 15.39
CA ARG A 106 3.63 -43.43 14.39
C ARG A 106 4.54 -44.62 14.69
N TYR A 107 5.52 -44.44 15.57
CA TYR A 107 6.50 -45.47 15.97
C TYR A 107 6.21 -46.05 17.37
N ARG A 108 4.96 -45.95 17.82
CA ARG A 108 4.49 -46.41 19.13
C ARG A 108 4.75 -47.91 19.36
N PRO A 109 5.01 -48.34 20.61
CA PRO A 109 4.87 -49.73 21.02
C PRO A 109 3.46 -50.28 20.79
N PRO A 110 3.29 -51.61 20.63
CA PRO A 110 1.97 -52.20 20.74
C PRO A 110 1.42 -51.92 22.15
N LEU A 111 0.33 -51.16 22.22
CA LEU A 111 -0.32 -50.72 23.46
C LEU A 111 -1.43 -51.69 23.88
N THR A 112 -1.71 -51.77 25.18
CA THR A 112 -2.86 -52.52 25.71
C THR A 112 -4.17 -51.71 25.56
N PRO A 113 -5.36 -52.37 25.50
CA PRO A 113 -6.63 -51.70 25.20
C PRO A 113 -7.01 -50.55 26.15
N GLN A 114 -6.48 -50.53 27.38
CA GLN A 114 -6.76 -49.48 28.38
C GLN A 114 -5.99 -48.17 28.12
N GLU A 115 -4.84 -48.22 27.44
CA GLU A 115 -4.01 -47.03 27.14
C GLU A 115 -4.49 -46.27 25.89
N GLN A 116 -5.41 -46.85 25.11
CA GLN A 116 -6.02 -46.22 23.94
C GLN A 116 -7.10 -45.18 24.30
N LEU A 117 -7.63 -45.22 25.53
CA LEU A 117 -8.73 -44.36 25.99
C LEU A 117 -8.27 -42.99 26.54
N ASN A 118 -7.00 -42.83 26.92
CA ASN A 118 -6.45 -41.55 27.39
C ASN A 118 -5.71 -40.84 26.24
N ALA A 119 -6.47 -40.12 25.41
CA ALA A 119 -5.98 -39.43 24.21
C ALA A 119 -5.35 -38.05 24.48
N ASP A 120 -4.86 -37.78 25.68
CA ASP A 120 -4.11 -36.54 25.98
C ASP A 120 -2.63 -36.68 25.62
N TYR A 121 -1.92 -35.54 25.55
CA TYR A 121 -0.50 -35.49 25.27
C TYR A 121 0.32 -36.17 26.39
N ASP A 122 0.58 -37.46 26.23
CA ASP A 122 1.47 -38.21 27.13
C ASP A 122 2.95 -38.00 26.77
N VAL A 123 3.61 -37.16 27.56
CA VAL A 123 5.04 -36.81 27.46
C VAL A 123 5.93 -38.06 27.49
N HIS A 124 5.60 -39.06 28.30
CA HIS A 124 6.41 -40.27 28.47
C HIS A 124 6.34 -41.17 27.22
N LEU A 125 5.16 -41.29 26.63
CA LEU A 125 4.93 -42.06 25.41
C LEU A 125 5.70 -41.46 24.22
N VAL A 126 5.71 -40.13 24.09
CA VAL A 126 6.44 -39.44 23.00
C VAL A 126 7.95 -39.65 23.17
N HIS A 127 8.45 -39.57 24.40
CA HIS A 127 9.86 -39.81 24.70
C HIS A 127 10.29 -41.26 24.40
N GLU A 128 9.44 -42.25 24.66
CA GLU A 128 9.69 -43.64 24.28
C GLU A 128 9.71 -43.86 22.76
N CYS A 129 8.81 -43.21 22.04
CA CYS A 129 8.78 -43.24 20.57
C CYS A 129 10.07 -42.66 19.97
N ILE A 130 10.55 -41.53 20.50
CA ILE A 130 11.80 -40.89 20.05
C ILE A 130 13.00 -41.81 20.31
N ARG A 131 13.09 -42.43 21.50
CA ARG A 131 14.15 -43.41 21.81
C ARG A 131 14.16 -44.61 20.86
N ARG A 132 13.00 -45.04 20.36
CA ARG A 132 12.91 -46.10 19.33
C ARG A 132 13.39 -45.62 17.96
N ILE A 133 13.03 -44.39 17.58
CA ILE A 133 13.46 -43.78 16.32
C ILE A 133 14.98 -43.64 16.29
N GLU A 134 15.61 -43.22 17.40
CA GLU A 134 17.06 -43.09 17.54
C GLU A 134 17.82 -44.40 17.30
N ARG A 135 17.23 -45.54 17.68
CA ARG A 135 17.86 -46.86 17.50
C ARG A 135 17.90 -47.32 16.03
N ASN A 136 17.12 -46.69 15.13
CA ASN A 136 17.07 -47.06 13.72
C ASN A 136 17.42 -45.86 12.83
N THR A 137 18.57 -45.94 12.16
CA THR A 137 19.11 -44.87 11.30
C THR A 137 18.18 -44.51 10.14
N SER A 138 17.48 -45.49 9.56
CA SER A 138 16.54 -45.27 8.45
C SER A 138 15.29 -44.51 8.89
N TRP A 139 14.78 -44.79 10.10
CA TRP A 139 13.64 -44.10 10.69
C TRP A 139 14.02 -42.70 11.15
N THR A 140 15.21 -42.55 11.75
CA THR A 140 15.77 -41.25 12.14
C THR A 140 15.82 -40.29 10.94
N ARG A 141 16.34 -40.73 9.79
CA ARG A 141 16.46 -39.87 8.61
C ARG A 141 15.10 -39.46 8.05
N LYS A 142 14.16 -40.41 7.91
CA LYS A 142 12.79 -40.11 7.43
C LYS A 142 12.03 -39.19 8.38
N PHE A 143 12.17 -39.43 9.68
CA PHE A 143 11.56 -38.60 10.72
C PHE A 143 12.09 -37.16 10.68
N LYS A 144 13.43 -36.97 10.65
CA LYS A 144 14.05 -35.64 10.59
C LYS A 144 13.55 -34.80 9.41
N TYR A 145 13.61 -35.33 8.18
CA TYR A 145 13.14 -34.58 7.01
C TYR A 145 11.64 -34.27 7.08
N SER A 146 10.86 -35.24 7.59
CA SER A 146 9.44 -35.04 7.76
C SER A 146 9.17 -33.89 8.73
N VAL A 147 9.76 -33.91 9.93
CA VAL A 147 9.53 -32.85 10.93
C VAL A 147 10.07 -31.50 10.45
N LEU A 148 11.24 -31.45 9.81
CA LEU A 148 11.80 -30.19 9.27
C LEU A 148 10.87 -29.55 8.24
N GLY A 149 10.34 -30.32 7.28
CA GLY A 149 9.38 -29.77 6.31
C GLY A 149 8.10 -29.23 6.96
N LYS A 150 7.66 -29.83 8.09
CA LYS A 150 6.54 -29.30 8.87
C LYS A 150 6.92 -28.07 9.70
N ALA A 151 8.14 -27.99 10.19
CA ALA A 151 8.63 -26.82 10.90
C ALA A 151 8.67 -25.60 9.97
N ASP A 152 9.03 -25.77 8.70
CA ASP A 152 8.99 -24.69 7.71
C ASP A 152 7.56 -24.20 7.42
N GLU A 153 6.60 -25.11 7.27
CA GLU A 153 5.17 -24.76 7.16
C GLU A 153 4.69 -23.99 8.40
N LEU A 154 5.16 -24.41 9.58
CA LEU A 154 4.77 -23.80 10.85
C LEU A 154 5.39 -22.41 11.04
N GLN A 155 6.61 -22.18 10.54
CA GLN A 155 7.19 -20.86 10.51
C GLN A 155 6.38 -19.90 9.63
N ILE A 156 5.93 -20.33 8.45
CA ILE A 156 5.06 -19.50 7.60
C ILE A 156 3.75 -19.16 8.34
N ALA A 157 3.18 -20.13 9.07
CA ALA A 157 1.98 -19.90 9.88
C ALA A 157 2.24 -18.92 11.04
N LEU A 158 3.42 -18.99 11.66
CA LEU A 158 3.85 -18.10 12.74
C LEU A 158 4.08 -16.67 12.24
N GLU A 159 4.73 -16.49 11.10
CA GLU A 159 4.90 -15.18 10.44
C GLU A 159 3.54 -14.56 10.10
N ARG A 160 2.56 -15.37 9.68
CA ARG A 160 1.17 -14.91 9.48
C ARG A 160 0.51 -14.50 10.79
N LEU A 161 0.77 -15.21 11.89
CA LEU A 161 0.25 -14.85 13.22
C LEU A 161 0.82 -13.50 13.68
N ASP A 162 2.13 -13.32 13.56
CA ASP A 162 2.83 -12.08 13.92
C ASP A 162 2.33 -10.88 13.10
N LYS A 163 2.18 -11.05 11.78
CA LYS A 163 1.55 -10.05 10.90
C LYS A 163 0.15 -9.65 11.40
N LYS A 164 -0.69 -10.62 11.77
CA LYS A 164 -2.05 -10.35 12.27
C LYS A 164 -2.05 -9.65 13.63
N LEU A 165 -1.10 -9.95 14.51
CA LEU A 165 -0.94 -9.27 15.80
C LEU A 165 -0.50 -7.81 15.60
N THR A 166 0.45 -7.57 14.70
CA THR A 166 0.86 -6.22 14.32
C THR A 166 -0.30 -5.41 13.74
N VAL A 167 -1.13 -6.04 12.90
CA VAL A 167 -2.37 -5.44 12.38
C VAL A 167 -3.35 -5.11 13.49
N LEU A 168 -3.55 -6.01 14.45
CA LEU A 168 -4.43 -5.78 15.59
C LEU A 168 -3.99 -4.55 16.40
N GLU A 169 -2.70 -4.42 16.71
CA GLU A 169 -2.18 -3.24 17.42
C GLU A 169 -2.40 -1.96 16.62
N ARG A 170 -2.11 -1.99 15.32
CA ARG A 170 -2.26 -0.83 14.43
C ARG A 170 -3.72 -0.40 14.27
N LEU A 171 -4.65 -1.34 14.09
CA LEU A 171 -6.07 -1.04 14.02
C LEU A 171 -6.54 -0.43 15.34
N SER A 172 -6.10 -1.01 16.47
CA SER A 172 -6.49 -0.52 17.79
C SER A 172 -5.98 0.90 18.04
N ASP A 173 -4.73 1.18 17.71
CA ASP A 173 -4.16 2.53 17.84
C ASP A 173 -4.82 3.52 16.88
N GLY A 174 -5.10 3.11 15.62
CA GLY A 174 -5.74 3.97 14.62
C GLY A 174 -7.19 4.32 14.95
N TYR A 175 -7.98 3.37 15.43
CA TYR A 175 -9.36 3.64 15.87
C TYR A 175 -9.41 4.42 17.18
N LEU A 176 -8.46 4.20 18.10
CA LEU A 176 -8.40 4.97 19.35
C LEU A 176 -7.96 6.42 19.10
N GLU A 177 -6.99 6.66 18.20
CA GLU A 177 -6.60 8.00 17.76
C GLU A 177 -7.77 8.75 17.11
N ARG A 178 -8.62 8.01 16.37
CA ARG A 178 -9.77 8.55 15.68
C ARG A 178 -10.92 8.94 16.60
N GLU A 179 -11.24 8.11 17.59
CA GLU A 179 -12.36 8.35 18.52
C GLU A 179 -11.95 9.28 19.68
N HIS A 180 -10.67 9.27 20.08
CA HIS A 180 -10.15 10.05 21.21
C HIS A 180 -8.93 10.92 20.83
N PRO A 181 -9.09 11.90 19.92
CA PRO A 181 -7.98 12.71 19.43
C PRO A 181 -7.34 13.58 20.53
N GLU A 182 -8.10 13.95 21.56
CA GLU A 182 -7.67 14.79 22.69
C GLU A 182 -6.78 14.03 23.68
N ILE A 183 -7.12 12.77 23.99
CA ILE A 183 -6.34 11.90 24.88
C ILE A 183 -4.99 11.53 24.25
N PHE A 184 -4.96 11.43 22.92
CA PHE A 184 -3.75 11.12 22.17
C PHE A 184 -2.76 12.28 22.09
N HIS A 185 -3.23 13.53 22.20
CA HIS A 185 -2.36 14.73 22.18
C HIS A 185 -1.43 14.84 23.41
N ASP A 186 -1.87 14.32 24.56
CA ASP A 186 -1.16 14.47 25.84
C ASP A 186 -0.16 13.33 26.14
N MET A 187 -0.24 12.21 25.41
CA MET A 187 0.72 11.11 25.56
C MET A 187 2.05 11.44 24.89
N GLN A 188 3.03 11.93 25.67
CA GLN A 188 4.42 12.04 25.22
C GLN A 188 4.97 10.66 24.83
N ARG A 189 5.27 10.47 23.54
CA ARG A 189 5.91 9.25 23.01
C ARG A 189 7.41 9.50 22.78
N LEU A 190 8.23 8.53 23.20
CA LEU A 190 9.65 8.40 22.86
C LEU A 190 9.85 8.08 21.36
N PRO A 191 11.05 8.32 20.78
CA PRO A 191 11.19 8.59 19.35
C PRO A 191 11.07 7.32 18.50
N GLY A 192 10.17 7.34 17.50
CA GLY A 192 10.05 6.25 16.53
C GLY A 192 8.76 6.21 15.69
N ARG A 193 7.63 6.76 16.14
CA ARG A 193 6.40 6.82 15.31
C ARG A 193 5.48 8.01 15.64
N ARG A 194 5.05 8.64 14.53
CA ARG A 194 4.00 9.64 14.27
C ARG A 194 3.94 10.88 15.18
N LEU A 195 4.34 11.98 14.55
CA LEU A 195 4.09 13.37 14.91
C LEU A 195 2.58 13.64 15.05
N ILE A 196 2.16 14.06 16.24
CA ILE A 196 0.81 14.59 16.49
C ILE A 196 0.87 16.12 16.36
N LEU A 197 0.00 16.65 15.49
CA LEU A 197 -0.17 18.06 15.18
C LEU A 197 -0.77 18.81 16.37
N ARG A 198 -0.03 19.69 17.04
CA ARG A 198 -0.62 20.61 18.02
C ARG A 198 -1.55 21.60 17.31
N VAL A 199 -2.78 21.74 17.81
CA VAL A 199 -3.72 22.78 17.38
C VAL A 199 -3.11 24.15 17.71
N GLY A 200 -2.79 24.92 16.66
CA GLY A 200 -2.03 26.17 16.73
C GLY A 200 -0.76 26.19 15.86
N ASP A 201 -0.38 25.06 15.25
CA ASP A 201 0.81 24.99 14.38
C ASP A 201 0.62 25.72 13.04
N ALA A 202 1.61 26.54 12.68
CA ALA A 202 1.80 27.16 11.35
C ALA A 202 1.77 26.16 10.17
N ARG A 203 1.75 24.85 10.46
CA ARG A 203 1.53 23.77 9.50
C ARG A 203 0.11 23.80 8.93
N LEU A 204 -0.94 24.09 9.71
CA LEU A 204 -2.32 24.12 9.20
C LEU A 204 -2.52 25.18 8.11
N ASP A 205 -1.89 26.33 8.24
CA ASP A 205 -1.89 27.38 7.21
C ASP A 205 -1.13 26.92 5.95
N SER A 206 -0.02 26.21 6.12
CA SER A 206 0.71 25.62 5.00
C SER A 206 -0.09 24.51 4.29
N ILE A 207 -0.89 23.75 5.04
CA ILE A 207 -1.80 22.72 4.52
C ILE A 207 -2.89 23.41 3.70
N GLN A 208 -3.56 24.42 4.26
CA GLN A 208 -4.56 25.19 3.53
C GLN A 208 -3.99 25.84 2.27
N HIS A 209 -2.79 26.43 2.34
CA HIS A 209 -2.13 27.02 1.16
C HIS A 209 -1.81 25.98 0.09
N ASN A 210 -1.26 24.82 0.47
CA ASN A 210 -0.96 23.74 -0.47
C ASN A 210 -2.22 23.09 -1.05
N LEU A 211 -3.30 22.96 -0.26
CA LEU A 211 -4.61 22.51 -0.73
C LEU A 211 -5.19 23.50 -1.74
N LEU A 212 -5.17 24.80 -1.43
CA LEU A 212 -5.61 25.87 -2.35
C LEU A 212 -4.77 25.87 -3.64
N GLN A 213 -3.46 25.66 -3.53
CA GLN A 213 -2.57 25.54 -4.68
C GLN A 213 -2.94 24.31 -5.53
N ALA A 214 -3.15 23.15 -4.92
CA ALA A 214 -3.56 21.93 -5.63
C ALA A 214 -4.93 22.08 -6.30
N LEU A 215 -5.91 22.69 -5.62
CA LEU A 215 -7.22 23.00 -6.20
C LEU A 215 -7.10 23.93 -7.41
N SER A 216 -6.21 24.92 -7.36
CA SER A 216 -5.95 25.80 -8.50
C SER A 216 -5.29 25.07 -9.66
N SER A 217 -4.27 24.25 -9.40
CA SER A 217 -3.63 23.40 -10.40
C SER A 217 -4.60 22.40 -11.02
N ARG A 218 -5.57 21.89 -10.26
CA ARG A 218 -6.58 20.96 -10.74
C ARG A 218 -7.54 21.61 -11.73
N ARG A 219 -8.03 22.82 -11.42
CA ARG A 219 -8.84 23.61 -12.37
C ARG A 219 -8.06 23.87 -13.66
N ASP A 220 -6.78 24.18 -13.53
CA ASP A 220 -5.90 24.36 -14.68
C ASP A 220 -5.75 23.06 -15.48
N ALA A 221 -5.51 21.94 -14.81
CA ALA A 221 -5.40 20.60 -15.41
C ALA A 221 -6.68 20.21 -16.17
N GLU A 222 -7.85 20.45 -15.59
CA GLU A 222 -9.13 20.19 -16.23
C GLU A 222 -9.36 21.06 -17.47
N LEU A 223 -9.03 22.36 -17.39
CA LEU A 223 -9.09 23.28 -18.53
C LEU A 223 -8.14 22.86 -19.65
N LEU A 224 -6.92 22.43 -19.31
CA LEU A 224 -5.93 21.93 -20.25
C LEU A 224 -6.36 20.62 -20.91
N HIS A 225 -6.98 19.71 -20.15
CA HIS A 225 -7.54 18.49 -20.69
C HIS A 225 -8.66 18.78 -21.71
N ARG A 226 -9.57 19.71 -21.40
CA ARG A 226 -10.59 20.13 -22.38
C ARG A 226 -9.96 20.76 -23.62
N ALA A 227 -8.84 21.46 -23.46
CA ALA A 227 -8.08 22.07 -24.54
C ALA A 227 -7.19 21.09 -25.34
N SER A 228 -6.98 19.85 -24.87
CA SER A 228 -6.14 18.86 -25.57
C SER A 228 -6.88 18.08 -26.67
N GLY A 229 -8.22 18.06 -26.65
CA GLY A 229 -9.06 17.32 -27.61
C GLY A 229 -9.02 15.80 -27.43
N GLN A 230 -10.01 15.08 -27.99
CA GLN A 230 -10.25 13.63 -27.74
C GLN A 230 -9.35 12.65 -28.54
N GLY A 231 -8.27 13.09 -29.19
CA GLY A 231 -7.54 12.22 -30.14
C GLY A 231 -6.01 12.24 -30.08
N ASN A 232 -5.39 13.15 -29.33
CA ASN A 232 -3.93 13.30 -29.34
C ASN A 232 -3.29 12.52 -28.20
N ARG A 233 -2.29 11.67 -28.52
CA ARG A 233 -1.39 11.03 -27.54
C ARG A 233 -0.57 12.12 -26.85
N LEU A 234 -1.12 12.66 -25.77
CA LEU A 234 -0.50 13.68 -24.92
C LEU A 234 0.08 12.99 -23.70
N HIS A 235 1.40 12.84 -23.64
CA HIS A 235 2.06 12.34 -22.44
C HIS A 235 2.29 13.50 -21.48
N ILE A 236 2.11 13.25 -20.17
CA ILE A 236 2.17 14.30 -19.13
C ILE A 236 3.32 14.00 -18.16
N GLY A 237 4.07 15.03 -17.79
CA GLY A 237 5.02 14.96 -16.69
C GLY A 237 4.30 14.97 -15.34
N ILE A 238 4.33 13.85 -14.61
CA ILE A 238 3.75 13.76 -13.25
C ILE A 238 4.62 14.53 -12.27
N SER A 239 5.93 14.23 -12.26
CA SER A 239 6.91 14.86 -11.40
C SER A 239 8.09 15.33 -12.25
N VAL A 240 8.33 16.63 -12.30
CA VAL A 240 9.41 17.24 -13.09
C VAL A 240 10.14 18.27 -12.22
N PRO A 241 11.43 18.06 -11.89
CA PRO A 241 12.13 18.85 -10.86
C PRO A 241 12.49 20.28 -11.28
N GLN A 242 12.52 20.57 -12.58
CA GLN A 242 12.93 21.88 -13.14
C GLN A 242 11.75 22.83 -13.38
N MET A 243 10.57 22.51 -12.86
CA MET A 243 9.33 23.23 -13.14
C MET A 243 8.71 23.83 -11.88
N TYR A 244 8.00 24.96 -12.03
CA TYR A 244 7.20 25.48 -10.93
C TYR A 244 6.05 24.54 -10.59
N LYS A 245 5.58 24.55 -9.34
CA LYS A 245 4.55 23.63 -8.82
C LYS A 245 3.25 23.59 -9.65
N ARG A 246 2.90 24.70 -10.32
CA ARG A 246 1.67 24.84 -11.13
C ARG A 246 1.91 24.64 -12.64
N ASP A 247 3.14 24.40 -13.06
CA ASP A 247 3.46 24.23 -14.47
C ASP A 247 3.17 22.79 -14.91
N PHE A 248 2.82 22.63 -16.18
CA PHE A 248 2.58 21.36 -16.83
C PHE A 248 3.57 21.15 -17.97
N ALA A 249 4.20 19.98 -18.01
CA ALA A 249 5.01 19.58 -19.15
C ALA A 249 4.28 18.49 -19.91
N PHE A 250 4.22 18.66 -21.22
CA PHE A 250 3.59 17.73 -22.13
C PHE A 250 4.57 17.30 -23.21
N LEU A 251 4.50 16.02 -23.57
CA LEU A 251 5.12 15.49 -24.77
C LEU A 251 4.01 15.11 -25.74
N LEU A 252 4.04 15.76 -26.91
CA LEU A 252 3.00 15.69 -27.93
C LEU A 252 3.57 15.12 -29.23
N SER A 253 2.87 14.18 -29.84
CA SER A 253 3.17 13.77 -31.22
C SER A 253 2.41 14.65 -32.21
N ILE A 254 3.11 15.49 -32.95
CA ILE A 254 2.54 16.40 -33.96
C ILE A 254 3.26 16.14 -35.28
N GLN A 255 2.50 15.80 -36.32
CA GLN A 255 3.04 15.55 -37.68
C GLN A 255 4.18 14.51 -37.71
N GLY A 256 4.09 13.47 -36.87
CA GLY A 256 5.10 12.40 -36.82
C GLY A 256 6.38 12.76 -36.06
N ARG A 257 6.47 13.95 -35.46
CA ARG A 257 7.57 14.34 -34.56
C ARG A 257 7.03 14.55 -33.15
N THR A 258 7.81 14.12 -32.16
CA THR A 258 7.51 14.43 -30.76
C THR A 258 8.07 15.79 -30.39
N GLN A 259 7.21 16.58 -29.75
CA GLN A 259 7.48 17.95 -29.36
C GLN A 259 7.17 18.10 -27.88
N GLU A 260 8.14 18.65 -27.15
CA GLU A 260 8.00 18.92 -25.73
C GLU A 260 7.57 20.37 -25.52
N VAL A 261 6.56 20.55 -24.66
CA VAL A 261 5.93 21.85 -24.44
C VAL A 261 5.71 22.06 -22.95
N LEU A 262 6.10 23.25 -22.48
CA LEU A 262 5.87 23.75 -21.13
C LEU A 262 4.67 24.69 -21.13
N VAL A 263 3.70 24.41 -20.26
CA VAL A 263 2.45 25.17 -20.14
C VAL A 263 2.36 25.75 -18.73
N GLN A 264 2.33 27.08 -18.65
CA GLN A 264 2.35 27.84 -17.40
C GLN A 264 1.04 28.62 -17.23
N PRO A 265 0.32 28.49 -16.11
CA PRO A 265 -0.87 29.29 -15.84
C PRO A 265 -0.51 30.78 -15.66
N VAL A 266 -1.13 31.66 -16.44
CA VAL A 266 -0.89 33.11 -16.41
C VAL A 266 -2.20 33.90 -16.34
N LYS A 267 -2.15 35.07 -15.68
CA LYS A 267 -3.24 36.04 -15.70
C LYS A 267 -3.02 37.02 -16.85
N PHE A 268 -4.02 37.18 -17.70
CA PHE A 268 -3.96 38.15 -18.79
C PHE A 268 -4.18 39.56 -18.26
N LYS A 269 -3.39 40.53 -18.76
CA LYS A 269 -3.66 41.95 -18.52
C LYS A 269 -4.89 42.36 -19.35
N SER A 270 -5.66 43.34 -18.89
CA SER A 270 -6.90 43.79 -19.55
C SER A 270 -6.75 44.22 -21.01
N VAL A 271 -5.52 44.53 -21.46
CA VAL A 271 -5.16 44.97 -22.82
C VAL A 271 -4.64 43.81 -23.70
N THR A 272 -4.81 42.56 -23.28
CA THR A 272 -4.32 41.41 -24.07
C THR A 272 -5.16 41.24 -25.34
N ASP A 273 -4.52 41.37 -26.50
CA ASP A 273 -5.16 41.25 -27.81
C ASP A 273 -5.69 39.82 -28.02
N ARG A 274 -7.02 39.71 -28.12
CA ARG A 274 -7.73 38.42 -28.26
C ARG A 274 -7.38 37.68 -29.54
N SER A 275 -6.93 38.38 -30.58
CA SER A 275 -6.55 37.77 -31.86
C SER A 275 -5.30 36.90 -31.75
N ARG A 276 -4.49 37.08 -30.70
CA ARG A 276 -3.25 36.34 -30.45
C ARG A 276 -3.45 35.11 -29.54
N LEU A 277 -4.64 34.92 -28.98
CA LEU A 277 -4.95 33.84 -28.07
C LEU A 277 -5.39 32.59 -28.83
N GLN A 278 -4.65 31.50 -28.66
CA GLN A 278 -4.95 30.21 -29.29
C GLN A 278 -6.01 29.46 -28.47
N PRO A 279 -7.03 28.83 -29.10
CA PRO A 279 -8.13 28.19 -28.37
C PRO A 279 -7.77 26.82 -27.76
N ASN A 280 -6.77 26.12 -28.29
CA ASN A 280 -6.46 24.74 -27.89
C ASN A 280 -4.99 24.38 -28.10
N ILE A 281 -4.56 23.25 -27.55
CA ILE A 281 -3.16 22.77 -27.66
C ILE A 281 -2.80 22.48 -29.13
N SER A 282 -3.75 21.97 -29.91
CA SER A 282 -3.54 21.64 -31.32
C SER A 282 -3.35 22.85 -32.24
N SER A 283 -3.76 24.05 -31.82
CA SER A 283 -3.47 25.33 -32.52
C SER A 283 -2.29 26.07 -31.89
N ALA A 284 -2.16 26.03 -30.56
CA ALA A 284 -1.09 26.69 -29.83
C ALA A 284 0.30 26.15 -30.17
N VAL A 285 0.46 24.83 -30.26
CA VAL A 285 1.79 24.24 -30.49
C VAL A 285 2.29 24.49 -31.92
N PRO A 286 1.49 24.31 -32.99
CA PRO A 286 1.92 24.72 -34.34
C PRO A 286 2.22 26.21 -34.45
N ALA A 287 1.47 27.09 -33.76
CA ALA A 287 1.75 28.52 -33.74
C ALA A 287 3.09 28.83 -33.06
N LEU A 288 3.38 28.20 -31.92
CA LEU A 288 4.66 28.29 -31.22
C LEU A 288 5.83 27.79 -32.08
N LEU A 289 5.65 26.70 -32.83
CA LEU A 289 6.69 26.16 -33.70
C LEU A 289 7.02 27.06 -34.90
N ARG A 290 6.05 27.86 -35.36
CA ARG A 290 6.28 28.85 -36.43
C ARG A 290 7.10 30.03 -35.93
N ASN A 291 6.80 30.52 -34.73
CA ASN A 291 7.47 31.66 -34.09
C ASN A 291 7.94 31.32 -32.67
N PRO A 292 9.06 30.58 -32.51
CA PRO A 292 9.51 30.10 -31.20
C PRO A 292 10.02 31.22 -30.27
N GLN A 293 10.32 32.41 -30.79
CA GLN A 293 10.75 33.56 -29.99
C GLN A 293 9.59 34.39 -29.44
N GLU A 294 8.36 34.19 -29.93
CA GLU A 294 7.19 34.92 -29.45
C GLU A 294 6.48 34.16 -28.32
N LEU A 295 5.93 34.91 -27.37
CA LEU A 295 5.14 34.34 -26.28
C LEU A 295 3.80 33.83 -26.84
N CYS A 296 3.66 32.51 -26.92
CA CYS A 296 2.40 31.89 -27.32
C CYS A 296 1.46 31.79 -26.11
N TYR A 297 0.25 32.32 -26.25
CA TYR A 297 -0.77 32.25 -25.21
C TYR A 297 -1.96 31.42 -25.67
N MET A 298 -2.49 30.62 -24.76
CA MET A 298 -3.65 29.78 -24.96
C MET A 298 -4.76 30.19 -23.99
N LEU A 299 -5.96 30.39 -24.53
CA LEU A 299 -7.19 30.63 -23.77
C LEU A 299 -8.21 29.57 -24.17
N PRO A 300 -8.40 28.51 -23.36
CA PRO A 300 -9.44 27.52 -23.62
C PRO A 300 -10.82 28.19 -23.71
N PRO A 301 -11.75 27.73 -24.57
CA PRO A 301 -13.05 28.39 -24.78
C PRO A 301 -13.94 28.46 -23.53
N SER A 302 -13.67 27.60 -22.55
CA SER A 302 -14.39 27.53 -21.28
C SER A 302 -13.70 28.29 -20.14
N ALA A 303 -12.53 28.90 -20.39
CA ALA A 303 -11.77 29.66 -19.40
C ALA A 303 -12.24 31.13 -19.33
N PRO A 304 -12.21 31.75 -18.14
CA PRO A 304 -12.49 33.17 -18.00
C PRO A 304 -11.45 34.01 -18.75
N LEU A 305 -11.87 35.11 -19.39
CA LEU A 305 -11.02 36.00 -20.20
C LEU A 305 -9.82 36.63 -19.44
N THR A 306 -9.76 36.45 -18.13
CA THR A 306 -8.74 37.00 -17.23
C THR A 306 -7.60 36.03 -16.92
N ALA A 307 -7.73 34.74 -17.26
CA ALA A 307 -6.73 33.72 -16.96
C ALA A 307 -6.64 32.68 -18.09
N GLY A 308 -5.42 32.29 -18.43
CA GLY A 308 -5.15 31.25 -19.41
C GLY A 308 -3.75 30.70 -19.23
N PHE A 309 -3.11 30.33 -20.33
CA PHE A 309 -1.85 29.62 -20.29
C PHE A 309 -0.83 30.27 -21.22
N GLN A 310 0.41 30.35 -20.76
CA GLN A 310 1.56 30.61 -21.59
C GLN A 310 2.14 29.25 -22.02
N VAL A 311 2.38 29.11 -23.31
CA VAL A 311 2.90 27.89 -23.94
C VAL A 311 4.29 28.21 -24.47
N SER A 312 5.28 27.42 -24.06
CA SER A 312 6.69 27.66 -24.40
C SER A 312 7.43 26.35 -24.65
N ILE A 313 8.54 26.43 -25.38
CA ILE A 313 9.46 25.30 -25.55
C ILE A 313 10.40 25.31 -24.33
N PRO A 314 10.53 24.20 -23.58
CA PRO A 314 11.40 24.16 -22.42
C PRO A 314 12.87 24.38 -22.85
N PRO A 315 13.70 25.05 -22.02
CA PRO A 315 15.09 25.33 -22.36
C PRO A 315 15.98 24.08 -22.42
N SER A 316 15.51 22.95 -21.87
CA SER A 316 16.17 21.65 -21.89
C SER A 316 15.13 20.54 -22.00
N ASN A 317 15.50 19.41 -22.60
CA ASN A 317 14.64 18.22 -22.68
C ASN A 317 14.27 17.74 -21.27
N LEU A 318 13.00 17.82 -20.87
CA LEU A 318 12.51 17.31 -19.59
C LEU A 318 11.92 15.91 -19.78
N LEU A 319 11.05 15.75 -20.78
CA LEU A 319 10.27 14.56 -21.09
C LEU A 319 10.72 13.84 -22.38
N LEU A 320 11.34 14.54 -23.32
CA LEU A 320 11.69 13.97 -24.63
C LEU A 320 12.60 12.73 -24.50
N ASP A 321 13.54 12.76 -23.56
CA ASP A 321 14.45 11.64 -23.27
C ASP A 321 13.73 10.42 -22.66
N LEU A 322 12.50 10.57 -22.18
CA LEU A 322 11.69 9.49 -21.61
C LEU A 322 10.84 8.77 -22.66
N GLU A 323 10.72 9.29 -23.88
CA GLU A 323 9.90 8.67 -24.93
C GLU A 323 10.34 7.23 -25.23
N TYR A 324 11.65 7.04 -25.37
CA TYR A 324 12.27 5.77 -25.74
C TYR A 324 12.66 4.89 -24.54
N LYS A 325 12.29 5.29 -23.32
CA LYS A 325 12.57 4.49 -22.12
C LYS A 325 11.50 3.42 -21.93
N ASP A 326 11.94 2.30 -21.36
CA ASP A 326 11.04 1.21 -21.01
C ASP A 326 10.10 1.62 -19.86
N PRO A 327 8.84 1.16 -19.89
CA PRO A 327 7.90 1.45 -18.81
C PRO A 327 8.21 0.65 -17.55
N LEU A 328 7.69 1.09 -16.40
CA LEU A 328 7.87 0.43 -15.11
C LEU A 328 7.50 -1.05 -15.14
N SER A 329 6.48 -1.43 -15.92
CA SER A 329 6.03 -2.82 -16.04
C SER A 329 7.13 -3.79 -16.49
N THR A 330 8.10 -3.35 -17.30
CA THR A 330 9.20 -4.22 -17.75
C THR A 330 10.10 -4.67 -16.60
N PHE A 331 10.21 -3.84 -15.56
CA PHE A 331 10.98 -4.15 -14.35
C PHE A 331 10.22 -5.06 -13.38
N LEU A 332 8.92 -5.27 -13.58
CA LEU A 332 8.11 -6.19 -12.77
C LEU A 332 8.25 -7.62 -13.30
N THR A 333 8.19 -7.81 -14.63
CA THR A 333 8.06 -9.14 -15.24
C THR A 333 9.38 -9.82 -15.62
N THR A 334 10.53 -9.12 -15.59
CA THR A 334 11.77 -9.66 -16.22
C THR A 334 13.05 -9.35 -15.45
N GLN A 335 13.04 -9.39 -14.11
CA GLN A 335 14.21 -8.99 -13.31
C GLN A 335 15.47 -9.87 -13.48
N THR A 336 15.31 -11.14 -13.83
CA THR A 336 16.43 -12.10 -13.93
C THR A 336 17.09 -12.15 -15.31
N HIS A 337 16.48 -11.55 -16.35
CA HIS A 337 16.96 -11.62 -17.74
C HIS A 337 16.96 -10.27 -18.48
N TYR A 338 16.63 -9.16 -17.80
CA TYR A 338 16.59 -7.86 -18.43
C TYR A 338 18.01 -7.26 -18.60
N ILE A 339 18.48 -7.26 -19.85
CA ILE A 339 19.67 -6.51 -20.28
C ILE A 339 19.20 -5.17 -20.82
N GLY A 340 18.93 -4.22 -19.93
CA GLY A 340 18.58 -2.85 -20.33
C GLY A 340 19.37 -1.79 -19.58
N GLN A 341 19.26 -0.55 -20.05
CA GLN A 341 20.10 0.56 -19.59
C GLN A 341 19.71 1.13 -18.22
N GLN A 342 18.62 0.65 -17.60
CA GLN A 342 18.12 1.14 -16.32
C GLN A 342 18.01 -0.01 -15.32
N ILE A 343 18.47 0.21 -14.09
CA ILE A 343 18.30 -0.69 -12.96
C ILE A 343 17.45 0.05 -11.94
N LEU A 344 16.36 -0.57 -11.49
CA LEU A 344 15.44 0.00 -10.52
C LEU A 344 15.92 -0.32 -9.10
N TYR A 345 16.79 0.53 -8.56
CA TYR A 345 17.28 0.41 -7.18
C TYR A 345 16.16 0.72 -6.16
N PRO A 346 16.25 0.19 -4.92
CA PRO A 346 15.24 0.46 -3.87
C PRO A 346 15.03 1.96 -3.59
N GLN A 347 16.10 2.76 -3.62
CA GLN A 347 16.01 4.22 -3.43
C GLN A 347 15.25 4.91 -4.58
N ASP A 348 15.40 4.40 -5.80
CA ASP A 348 14.69 4.93 -6.97
C ASP A 348 13.21 4.55 -6.91
N GLN A 349 12.86 3.35 -6.44
CA GLN A 349 11.46 2.93 -6.21
C GLN A 349 10.76 3.89 -5.25
N VAL A 350 11.40 4.18 -4.11
CA VAL A 350 10.86 5.09 -3.10
C VAL A 350 10.68 6.50 -3.66
N ALA A 351 11.65 7.00 -4.41
CA ALA A 351 11.58 8.34 -4.99
C ALA A 351 10.52 8.46 -6.10
N ILE A 352 10.40 7.43 -6.94
CA ILE A 352 9.35 7.34 -7.96
C ILE A 352 7.98 7.31 -7.29
N ALA A 353 7.80 6.50 -6.25
CA ALA A 353 6.58 6.45 -5.45
C ALA A 353 6.22 7.82 -4.86
N CYS A 354 7.17 8.50 -4.23
CA CYS A 354 6.97 9.85 -3.69
C CYS A 354 6.58 10.85 -4.78
N GLY A 355 7.23 10.79 -5.95
CA GLY A 355 6.93 11.64 -7.09
C GLY A 355 5.54 11.40 -7.68
N ILE A 356 5.10 10.13 -7.75
CA ILE A 356 3.74 9.76 -8.15
C ILE A 356 2.71 10.31 -7.18
N VAL A 357 2.86 10.05 -5.88
CA VAL A 357 1.90 10.50 -4.84
C VAL A 357 1.73 12.03 -4.88
N LYS A 358 2.85 12.76 -4.92
CA LYS A 358 2.82 14.23 -4.94
C LYS A 358 2.32 14.78 -6.27
N GLY A 359 2.76 14.20 -7.38
CA GLY A 359 2.42 14.66 -8.72
C GLY A 359 0.98 14.34 -9.12
N CYS A 360 0.42 13.23 -8.65
CA CYS A 360 -0.96 12.84 -8.90
C CYS A 360 -1.96 13.65 -8.06
N PHE A 361 -1.54 14.20 -6.91
CA PHE A 361 -2.42 15.03 -6.08
C PHE A 361 -3.04 16.21 -6.85
N ARG A 362 -2.25 16.89 -7.69
CA ARG A 362 -2.73 17.99 -8.56
C ARG A 362 -3.56 17.52 -9.77
N LEU A 363 -3.62 16.21 -10.02
CA LEU A 363 -4.34 15.59 -11.13
C LEU A 363 -5.61 14.85 -10.68
N LEU A 364 -5.93 14.84 -9.38
CA LEU A 364 -7.20 14.29 -8.89
C LEU A 364 -8.39 14.95 -9.62
N GLU A 365 -9.44 14.19 -9.90
CA GLU A 365 -10.57 14.50 -10.81
C GLU A 365 -10.21 14.63 -12.30
N SER A 366 -8.93 14.69 -12.69
CA SER A 366 -8.57 14.72 -14.11
C SER A 366 -8.74 13.37 -14.78
N GLN A 367 -9.14 13.37 -16.05
CA GLN A 367 -9.21 12.15 -16.87
C GLN A 367 -7.82 11.53 -17.09
N TRP A 368 -6.73 12.28 -16.91
CA TRP A 368 -5.39 11.71 -17.06
C TRP A 368 -5.09 10.58 -16.07
N LEU A 369 -5.65 10.62 -14.86
CA LEU A 369 -5.45 9.54 -13.89
C LEU A 369 -6.13 8.22 -14.29
N GLN A 370 -6.97 8.22 -15.33
CA GLN A 370 -7.46 6.98 -15.94
C GLN A 370 -6.36 6.22 -16.68
N PHE A 371 -5.31 6.90 -17.14
CA PHE A 371 -4.15 6.24 -17.77
C PHE A 371 -3.11 5.77 -16.76
N MET A 372 -3.40 5.86 -15.46
CA MET A 372 -2.45 5.53 -14.42
C MET A 372 -2.24 4.01 -14.30
N ASP A 373 -1.12 3.51 -14.84
CA ASP A 373 -0.74 2.09 -14.91
C ASP A 373 0.80 1.97 -14.98
N CYS A 374 1.39 0.88 -14.44
CA CYS A 374 2.82 0.60 -14.54
C CYS A 374 3.32 0.54 -15.99
N ARG A 375 2.46 0.15 -16.94
CA ARG A 375 2.75 0.14 -18.38
C ARG A 375 2.91 1.52 -18.98
N ASN A 376 2.37 2.54 -18.32
CA ASN A 376 2.32 3.91 -18.82
C ASN A 376 3.32 4.84 -18.12
N ILE A 377 3.91 4.41 -17.00
CA ILE A 377 4.91 5.20 -16.29
C ILE A 377 6.30 4.92 -16.81
N ARG A 378 6.99 6.00 -17.15
CA ARG A 378 8.42 6.03 -17.48
C ARG A 378 9.13 7.00 -16.55
N TRP A 379 10.38 6.70 -16.23
CA TRP A 379 11.14 7.49 -15.28
C TRP A 379 12.61 7.60 -15.70
N ARG A 380 13.24 8.68 -15.23
CA ARG A 380 14.69 8.85 -15.31
C ARG A 380 15.20 9.59 -14.09
N ARG A 381 16.48 9.34 -13.79
CA ARG A 381 17.25 10.08 -12.81
C ARG A 381 18.18 11.03 -13.56
N SER A 382 18.19 12.29 -13.16
CA SER A 382 19.15 13.29 -13.66
C SER A 382 20.51 13.12 -12.98
N ALA A 383 21.56 13.71 -13.58
CA ALA A 383 22.90 13.74 -12.98
C ALA A 383 22.91 14.36 -11.58
N GLY A 384 22.04 15.34 -11.32
CA GLY A 384 21.83 15.95 -10.00
C GLY A 384 21.02 15.09 -9.02
N GLY A 385 20.67 13.85 -9.39
CA GLY A 385 19.91 12.92 -8.55
C GLY A 385 18.42 13.21 -8.43
N ASN A 386 17.87 14.12 -9.24
CA ASN A 386 16.44 14.39 -9.27
C ASN A 386 15.73 13.41 -10.23
N TRP A 387 14.47 13.09 -9.97
CA TRP A 387 13.71 12.16 -10.79
C TRP A 387 12.65 12.86 -11.61
N THR A 388 12.61 12.52 -12.90
CA THR A 388 11.53 12.93 -13.79
C THR A 388 10.66 11.72 -14.06
N ILE A 389 9.35 11.87 -13.87
CA ILE A 389 8.34 10.83 -14.04
C ILE A 389 7.33 11.30 -15.08
N MET A 390 7.13 10.51 -16.12
CA MET A 390 6.19 10.76 -17.20
C MET A 390 5.13 9.67 -17.23
N MET A 391 3.88 10.06 -17.46
CA MET A 391 2.78 9.15 -17.75
C MET A 391 2.35 9.29 -19.19
N ALA A 392 2.31 8.16 -19.89
CA ALA A 392 1.76 8.09 -21.23
C ALA A 392 0.22 8.01 -21.18
N ALA A 393 -0.46 8.85 -21.94
CA ALA A 393 -1.90 8.73 -22.18
C ALA A 393 -2.22 7.58 -23.14
N ILE A 394 -2.05 6.35 -22.66
CA ILE A 394 -2.42 5.10 -23.35
C ILE A 394 -3.41 4.36 -22.43
N PRO A 395 -4.50 3.78 -22.95
CA PRO A 395 -5.40 2.97 -22.14
C PRO A 395 -4.63 1.89 -21.36
N GLY A 396 -4.82 1.85 -20.04
CA GLY A 396 -4.20 0.84 -19.16
C GLY A 396 -4.97 -0.49 -19.18
N ASP A 397 -4.87 -1.25 -18.09
CA ASP A 397 -5.60 -2.52 -17.96
C ASP A 397 -7.13 -2.33 -18.07
N ALA A 398 -7.73 -2.96 -19.08
CA ALA A 398 -9.15 -2.89 -19.38
C ALA A 398 -10.03 -3.62 -18.36
N ALA A 399 -9.52 -4.67 -17.69
CA ALA A 399 -10.25 -5.36 -16.63
C ALA A 399 -10.33 -4.49 -15.37
N ILE A 400 -9.19 -3.93 -14.93
CA ILE A 400 -9.14 -3.01 -13.78
C ILE A 400 -10.03 -1.80 -14.03
N THR A 401 -9.99 -1.23 -15.24
CA THR A 401 -10.84 -0.07 -15.60
C THR A 401 -12.32 -0.40 -15.56
N ARG A 402 -12.73 -1.54 -16.14
CA ARG A 402 -14.13 -1.99 -16.07
C ARG A 402 -14.60 -2.19 -14.63
N THR A 403 -13.79 -2.79 -13.76
CA THR A 403 -14.15 -2.98 -12.34
C THR A 403 -14.30 -1.66 -11.62
N LEU A 404 -13.39 -0.70 -11.81
CA LEU A 404 -13.51 0.63 -11.17
C LEU A 404 -14.72 1.42 -11.70
N ASP A 405 -15.06 1.29 -12.99
CA ASP A 405 -16.27 1.89 -13.56
C ASP A 405 -17.54 1.31 -12.92
N GLN A 406 -17.56 0.02 -12.60
CA GLN A 406 -18.67 -0.59 -11.85
C GLN A 406 -18.81 0.03 -10.46
N VAL A 407 -17.70 0.30 -9.76
CA VAL A 407 -17.73 0.97 -8.45
C VAL A 407 -18.31 2.39 -8.56
N ILE A 408 -17.89 3.17 -9.56
CA ILE A 408 -18.41 4.52 -9.81
C ILE A 408 -19.91 4.46 -10.08
N ASN A 409 -20.34 3.57 -10.99
CA ASN A 409 -21.74 3.42 -11.36
C ASN A 409 -22.61 2.97 -10.17
N ALA A 410 -22.09 2.07 -9.33
CA ALA A 410 -22.78 1.63 -8.12
C ALA A 410 -22.92 2.76 -7.08
N GLY A 411 -21.89 3.60 -6.94
CA GLY A 411 -21.94 4.81 -6.11
C GLY A 411 -23.01 5.80 -6.58
N LEU A 412 -23.09 6.03 -7.90
CA LEU A 412 -24.09 6.90 -8.53
C LEU A 412 -25.52 6.34 -8.44
N ALA A 413 -25.69 5.02 -8.54
CA ALA A 413 -26.99 4.36 -8.54
C ALA A 413 -27.68 4.29 -7.16
N ARG A 414 -26.96 4.54 -6.06
CA ARG A 414 -27.53 4.57 -4.70
C ARG A 414 -28.40 5.81 -4.51
N ARG A 415 -29.70 5.67 -4.81
CA ARG A 415 -30.74 6.72 -4.85
C ARG A 415 -30.86 7.67 -3.63
N ARG A 416 -30.27 7.36 -2.48
CA ARG A 416 -30.33 8.21 -1.27
C ARG A 416 -29.12 9.14 -1.10
N ASP A 417 -27.99 8.80 -1.71
CA ASP A 417 -26.77 9.60 -1.70
C ASP A 417 -26.10 9.42 -3.08
N GLN A 418 -26.41 10.30 -4.05
CA GLN A 418 -25.69 10.32 -5.32
C GLN A 418 -24.23 10.70 -5.04
N ARG A 419 -23.37 9.69 -4.86
CA ARG A 419 -21.96 9.87 -4.52
C ARG A 419 -21.10 9.63 -5.73
N ASN A 420 -20.29 10.63 -6.08
CA ASN A 420 -19.29 10.50 -7.10
C ASN A 420 -18.00 9.94 -6.48
N LEU A 421 -17.71 8.66 -6.75
CA LEU A 421 -16.51 7.97 -6.25
C LEU A 421 -15.29 8.13 -7.16
N THR A 422 -15.31 9.07 -8.12
CA THR A 422 -14.22 9.26 -9.10
C THR A 422 -12.87 9.52 -8.43
N LYS A 423 -12.82 10.31 -7.34
CA LYS A 423 -11.56 10.53 -6.61
C LYS A 423 -11.07 9.28 -5.90
N HIS A 424 -11.98 8.56 -5.23
CA HIS A 424 -11.65 7.33 -4.53
C HIS A 424 -11.08 6.29 -5.49
N THR A 425 -11.66 6.13 -6.69
CA THR A 425 -11.12 5.21 -7.69
C THR A 425 -9.76 5.64 -8.23
N GLN A 426 -9.51 6.94 -8.39
CA GLN A 426 -8.20 7.46 -8.78
C GLN A 426 -7.14 7.26 -7.69
N ILE A 427 -7.47 7.53 -6.42
CA ILE A 427 -6.59 7.29 -5.27
C ILE A 427 -6.28 5.80 -5.14
N PHE A 428 -7.29 4.94 -5.29
CA PHE A 428 -7.13 3.49 -5.30
C PHE A 428 -6.20 3.03 -6.42
N ARG A 429 -6.36 3.56 -7.63
CA ARG A 429 -5.50 3.25 -8.77
C ARG A 429 -4.04 3.67 -8.54
N ILE A 430 -3.80 4.80 -7.87
CA ILE A 430 -2.46 5.17 -7.40
C ILE A 430 -1.93 4.11 -6.42
N GLY A 431 -2.75 3.64 -5.49
CA GLY A 431 -2.39 2.56 -4.55
C GLY A 431 -1.97 1.27 -5.25
N LEU A 432 -2.70 0.83 -6.29
CA LEU A 432 -2.36 -0.36 -7.07
C LEU A 432 -0.97 -0.24 -7.71
N LEU A 433 -0.71 0.87 -8.39
CA LEU A 433 0.59 1.17 -9.00
C LEU A 433 1.73 1.16 -7.96
N LEU A 434 1.49 1.72 -6.78
CA LEU A 434 2.48 1.77 -5.71
C LEU A 434 2.79 0.39 -5.13
N VAL A 435 1.78 -0.50 -5.04
CA VAL A 435 1.98 -1.90 -4.65
C VAL A 435 2.81 -2.64 -5.68
N GLU A 436 2.46 -2.52 -6.96
CA GLU A 436 3.21 -3.16 -8.04
C GLU A 436 4.69 -2.72 -8.03
N LEU A 437 4.93 -1.42 -7.84
CA LEU A 437 6.28 -0.86 -7.75
C LEU A 437 7.06 -1.38 -6.53
N ALA A 438 6.43 -1.47 -5.36
CA ALA A 438 7.09 -1.89 -4.13
C ALA A 438 7.34 -3.40 -4.07
N LEU A 439 6.35 -4.20 -4.49
CA LEU A 439 6.44 -5.65 -4.47
C LEU A 439 7.18 -6.21 -5.67
N LYS A 440 7.32 -5.40 -6.73
CA LYS A 440 7.88 -5.81 -8.03
C LYS A 440 7.10 -6.93 -8.70
N THR A 441 5.81 -7.02 -8.38
CA THR A 441 4.90 -8.07 -8.83
C THR A 441 3.67 -7.41 -9.43
N PRO A 442 3.22 -7.80 -10.64
CA PRO A 442 2.01 -7.24 -11.23
C PRO A 442 0.75 -7.69 -10.49
N ILE A 443 -0.24 -6.82 -10.39
CA ILE A 443 -1.57 -7.17 -9.90
C ILE A 443 -2.26 -8.00 -10.97
N THR A 444 -2.81 -9.15 -10.58
CA THR A 444 -3.44 -10.08 -11.54
C THR A 444 -4.81 -9.58 -11.96
N TYR A 445 -5.66 -9.24 -10.99
CA TYR A 445 -6.95 -8.60 -11.23
C TYR A 445 -7.48 -7.97 -9.93
N ILE A 446 -8.53 -7.15 -10.07
CA ILE A 446 -9.34 -6.67 -8.96
C ILE A 446 -10.79 -7.10 -9.18
N ASP A 447 -11.48 -7.40 -8.10
CA ASP A 447 -12.89 -7.77 -8.11
C ASP A 447 -13.70 -6.84 -7.22
N TRP A 448 -14.91 -6.49 -7.66
CA TRP A 448 -15.81 -5.66 -6.88
C TRP A 448 -16.96 -6.51 -6.35
N GLU A 449 -17.07 -6.60 -5.03
CA GLU A 449 -18.14 -7.38 -4.39
C GLU A 449 -19.33 -6.46 -4.07
N PRO A 450 -20.48 -6.59 -4.77
CA PRO A 450 -21.59 -5.64 -4.62
C PRO A 450 -22.25 -5.71 -3.24
N LEU A 451 -22.18 -6.87 -2.57
CA LEU A 451 -22.79 -7.14 -1.26
C LEU A 451 -22.06 -6.41 -0.12
N THR A 452 -20.73 -6.45 -0.13
CA THR A 452 -19.90 -5.73 0.86
C THR A 452 -19.65 -4.29 0.43
N GLY A 453 -19.67 -4.03 -0.88
CA GLY A 453 -19.38 -2.75 -1.52
C GLY A 453 -17.89 -2.46 -1.65
N GLY A 454 -17.02 -3.42 -1.30
CA GLY A 454 -15.56 -3.25 -1.31
C GLY A 454 -14.89 -3.88 -2.54
N VAL A 455 -13.69 -3.39 -2.84
CA VAL A 455 -12.82 -3.93 -3.91
C VAL A 455 -11.79 -4.90 -3.33
N ARG A 456 -11.72 -6.12 -3.85
CA ARG A 456 -10.74 -7.15 -3.50
C ARG A 456 -9.60 -7.17 -4.53
N ILE A 457 -8.38 -7.43 -4.08
CA ILE A 457 -7.17 -7.42 -4.92
C ILE A 457 -6.59 -8.82 -4.97
N PHE A 458 -6.16 -9.28 -6.14
CA PHE A 458 -5.59 -10.61 -6.32
C PHE A 458 -4.20 -10.52 -6.97
N ILE A 459 -3.23 -11.20 -6.36
CA ILE A 459 -1.85 -11.28 -6.83
C ILE A 459 -1.41 -12.75 -6.76
N VAL A 460 -1.37 -13.42 -7.91
CA VAL A 460 -1.10 -14.87 -8.02
C VAL A 460 0.20 -15.29 -7.31
N GLU A 461 1.24 -14.47 -7.38
CA GLU A 461 2.54 -14.77 -6.75
C GLU A 461 2.49 -14.74 -5.20
N LEU A 462 1.49 -14.08 -4.60
CA LEU A 462 1.29 -14.02 -3.15
C LEU A 462 0.25 -15.02 -2.64
N GLY A 463 -0.40 -15.75 -3.55
CA GLY A 463 -1.43 -16.73 -3.26
C GLY A 463 -2.69 -16.53 -4.11
N ASN A 464 -3.65 -17.44 -3.96
CA ASN A 464 -4.93 -17.39 -4.66
C ASN A 464 -6.03 -16.68 -3.85
N ASP A 465 -5.73 -16.25 -2.63
CA ASP A 465 -6.68 -15.60 -1.74
C ASP A 465 -6.81 -14.10 -2.06
N ALA A 466 -7.97 -13.53 -1.74
CA ALA A 466 -8.19 -12.09 -1.85
C ALA A 466 -7.34 -11.36 -0.81
N LEU A 467 -6.55 -10.39 -1.26
CA LEU A 467 -5.72 -9.54 -0.42
C LEU A 467 -6.44 -8.20 -0.19
N ASP A 468 -6.42 -7.74 1.06
CA ASP A 468 -6.89 -6.41 1.40
C ASP A 468 -5.74 -5.38 1.49
N ALA A 469 -6.09 -4.10 1.71
CA ALA A 469 -5.14 -3.00 1.84
C ALA A 469 -4.14 -3.23 2.98
N THR A 470 -4.55 -3.96 4.02
CA THR A 470 -3.73 -4.27 5.18
C THR A 470 -2.72 -5.35 4.84
N ASP A 471 -3.15 -6.42 4.19
CA ASP A 471 -2.29 -7.52 3.73
C ASP A 471 -1.20 -6.97 2.80
N LEU A 472 -1.60 -6.13 1.84
CA LEU A 472 -0.67 -5.53 0.88
C LEU A 472 0.25 -4.50 1.55
N ALA A 473 -0.24 -3.69 2.49
CA ALA A 473 0.61 -2.76 3.22
C ALA A 473 1.66 -3.49 4.07
N ALA A 474 1.30 -4.59 4.72
CA ALA A 474 2.24 -5.40 5.49
C ALA A 474 3.33 -6.00 4.59
N GLU A 475 2.96 -6.51 3.41
CA GLU A 475 3.94 -7.04 2.44
C GLU A 475 4.81 -5.93 1.82
N VAL A 476 4.28 -4.71 1.69
CA VAL A 476 5.08 -3.55 1.26
C VAL A 476 6.06 -3.11 2.37
N GLU A 477 5.65 -3.15 3.64
CA GLU A 477 6.49 -2.79 4.79
C GLU A 477 7.73 -3.68 4.88
N THR A 478 7.56 -4.99 4.68
CA THR A 478 8.67 -5.96 4.72
C THR A 478 9.70 -5.73 3.60
N ARG A 479 9.24 -5.31 2.41
CA ARG A 479 10.13 -5.11 1.24
C ARG A 479 10.69 -3.70 1.13
N THR A 480 10.06 -2.72 1.76
CA THR A 480 10.44 -1.30 1.63
C THR A 480 10.58 -0.62 2.99
N ASN A 481 9.57 0.13 3.43
CA ASN A 481 9.55 0.81 4.72
C ASN A 481 8.11 1.15 5.15
N VAL A 482 7.96 1.47 6.43
CA VAL A 482 6.69 1.81 7.07
C VAL A 482 5.96 2.98 6.41
N LEU A 483 6.68 4.04 6.02
CA LEU A 483 6.05 5.24 5.43
C LEU A 483 5.45 4.92 4.07
N TYR A 484 6.13 4.11 3.26
CA TYR A 484 5.60 3.60 1.99
C TYR A 484 4.36 2.74 2.25
N ALA A 485 4.44 1.77 3.17
CA ALA A 485 3.32 0.92 3.54
C ALA A 485 2.09 1.71 4.00
N ASN A 486 2.28 2.81 4.74
CA ASN A 486 1.20 3.70 5.16
C ASN A 486 0.51 4.40 3.98
N ILE A 487 1.29 4.85 2.98
CA ILE A 487 0.73 5.44 1.76
C ILE A 487 -0.11 4.42 1.01
N VAL A 488 0.42 3.21 0.83
CA VAL A 488 -0.28 2.10 0.15
C VAL A 488 -1.58 1.75 0.88
N TYR A 489 -1.50 1.57 2.20
CA TYR A 489 -2.66 1.29 3.03
C TYR A 489 -3.76 2.32 2.81
N PHE A 490 -3.44 3.62 2.99
CA PHE A 490 -4.43 4.69 2.80
C PHE A 490 -5.03 4.64 1.40
N CYS A 491 -4.19 4.56 0.37
CA CYS A 491 -4.65 4.62 -1.01
C CYS A 491 -5.58 3.46 -1.37
N LEU A 492 -5.34 2.25 -0.86
CA LEU A 492 -6.18 1.09 -1.13
C LEU A 492 -7.42 1.03 -0.24
N SER A 493 -7.34 1.49 1.00
CA SER A 493 -8.46 1.51 1.95
C SER A 493 -9.63 2.38 1.48
N VAL A 494 -9.40 3.38 0.61
CA VAL A 494 -10.46 4.29 0.12
C VAL A 494 -11.62 3.58 -0.60
N LEU A 495 -11.42 2.36 -1.13
CA LEU A 495 -12.48 1.53 -1.74
C LEU A 495 -12.76 0.23 -0.96
N GLN A 496 -12.17 0.05 0.22
CA GLN A 496 -12.36 -1.14 1.06
C GLN A 496 -12.98 -0.80 2.41
N ASP A 497 -12.84 0.44 2.86
CA ASP A 497 -13.49 0.98 4.05
C ASP A 497 -14.77 1.75 3.66
N ARG A 498 -15.89 1.35 4.27
CA ARG A 498 -17.20 1.98 4.05
C ARG A 498 -17.25 3.42 4.55
N GLU A 499 -16.42 3.77 5.53
CA GLU A 499 -16.37 5.13 6.06
C GLU A 499 -15.58 6.05 5.16
N LEU A 500 -14.43 5.60 4.63
CA LEU A 500 -13.67 6.35 3.62
C LEU A 500 -14.44 6.47 2.30
N MET A 501 -15.14 5.42 1.88
CA MET A 501 -16.14 5.50 0.80
C MET A 501 -17.34 6.39 1.17
N GLY A 502 -17.52 6.67 2.46
CA GLY A 502 -18.53 7.54 3.02
C GLY A 502 -18.15 9.02 3.06
N GLU A 503 -16.85 9.31 3.10
CA GLU A 503 -16.32 10.66 3.09
C GLU A 503 -16.74 11.42 1.84
N LYS A 504 -17.10 12.70 2.01
CA LYS A 504 -17.36 13.57 0.88
C LYS A 504 -16.07 13.80 0.10
N GLU A 505 -16.20 14.12 -1.18
CA GLU A 505 -15.05 14.37 -2.08
C GLU A 505 -14.03 15.40 -1.57
N ARG A 506 -14.44 16.34 -0.69
CA ARG A 506 -13.52 17.33 -0.09
C ARG A 506 -12.78 16.79 1.13
N GLU A 507 -13.40 15.86 1.86
CA GLU A 507 -12.82 15.23 3.04
C GLU A 507 -11.75 14.24 2.63
N ILE A 508 -12.02 13.41 1.61
CA ILE A 508 -11.04 12.42 1.10
C ILE A 508 -9.76 13.07 0.54
N GLU A 509 -9.85 14.29 -0.01
CA GLU A 509 -8.68 15.07 -0.44
C GLU A 509 -7.84 15.55 0.74
N GLY A 510 -8.50 16.04 1.79
CA GLY A 510 -7.83 16.41 3.04
C GLY A 510 -7.18 15.21 3.69
N SER A 511 -7.82 14.04 3.63
CA SER A 511 -7.28 12.76 4.11
C SER A 511 -6.07 12.31 3.26
N TYR A 512 -6.14 12.36 1.92
CA TYR A 512 -5.00 12.04 1.04
C TYR A 512 -3.82 12.98 1.26
N TYR A 513 -4.07 14.28 1.45
CA TYR A 513 -3.01 15.23 1.75
C TYR A 513 -2.30 14.89 3.08
N ARG A 514 -3.06 14.60 4.13
CA ARG A 514 -2.50 14.29 5.46
C ARG A 514 -1.79 12.94 5.48
N GLU A 515 -2.47 11.89 5.03
CA GLU A 515 -2.02 10.50 5.17
C GLU A 515 -1.06 10.07 4.06
N ALA A 516 -1.26 10.47 2.80
CA ALA A 516 -0.37 10.05 1.70
C ALA A 516 0.77 11.07 1.46
N LEU A 517 0.44 12.36 1.31
CA LEU A 517 1.46 13.39 1.02
C LEU A 517 2.36 13.68 2.22
N GLY A 518 1.82 13.65 3.44
CA GLY A 518 2.61 13.80 4.67
C GLY A 518 3.71 12.73 4.75
N GLN A 519 3.33 11.46 4.58
CA GLN A 519 4.25 10.32 4.59
C GLN A 519 5.24 10.38 3.43
N ALA A 520 4.81 10.73 2.21
CA ALA A 520 5.70 10.89 1.06
C ALA A 520 6.72 12.04 1.23
N THR A 521 6.35 13.08 1.99
CA THR A 521 7.26 14.20 2.29
C THR A 521 8.31 13.83 3.32
N GLU A 522 7.90 13.11 4.36
CA GLU A 522 8.82 12.55 5.35
C GLU A 522 9.79 11.55 4.69
N LEU A 523 9.26 10.63 3.88
CA LEU A 523 10.03 9.60 3.19
C LEU A 523 11.05 10.19 2.21
N GLU A 524 10.66 11.18 1.41
CA GLU A 524 11.62 11.90 0.54
C GLU A 524 12.70 12.63 1.36
N GLY A 525 12.34 13.16 2.53
CA GLY A 525 13.28 13.78 3.46
C GLY A 525 14.35 12.81 3.95
N LEU A 526 13.97 11.57 4.26
CA LEU A 526 14.91 10.51 4.66
C LEU A 526 15.87 10.15 3.52
N VAL A 527 15.33 9.90 2.31
CA VAL A 527 16.16 9.57 1.13
C VAL A 527 17.17 10.68 0.81
N ARG A 528 16.78 11.96 0.97
CA ARG A 528 17.70 13.10 0.76
C ARG A 528 18.76 13.24 1.86
N ARG A 529 18.46 12.85 3.10
CA ARG A 529 19.42 12.89 4.23
C ARG A 529 20.46 11.79 4.11
N ASP A 530 20.07 10.59 3.73
CA ASP A 530 21.01 9.47 3.54
C ASP A 530 22.03 9.76 2.43
N ARG A 531 21.61 10.46 1.37
CA ARG A 531 22.52 10.94 0.32
C ARG A 531 23.60 11.92 0.79
N ARG A 532 23.31 12.73 1.81
CA ARG A 532 24.29 13.70 2.35
C ARG A 532 25.32 13.04 3.27
N ARG A 533 25.04 11.84 3.78
CA ARG A 533 25.95 11.08 4.66
C ARG A 533 26.87 10.12 3.91
N GLY A 534 26.60 9.87 2.63
CA GLY A 534 27.41 9.00 1.76
C GLY A 534 28.40 9.73 0.85
N VAL A 535 28.86 10.92 1.25
CA VAL A 535 30.00 11.63 0.62
C VAL A 535 31.22 11.48 1.50
#